data_AF-A0A3D0RT81-F1
#
_entry.id   AF-A0A3D0RT81-F1
#
_cell.length_a   1.000
_cell.length_b   1.000
_cell.length_c   1.000
_cell.angle_alpha   90.00
_cell.angle_beta   90.00
_cell.angle_gamma   90.00
#
_symmetry.space_group_name_H-M   'P 1'
#
loop_
_entity.id
_entity.type
_entity.pdbx_description
1 polymer ?
#
loop_
_entity_poly.entity_id
_entity_poly.type
_entity_poly.pdbx_seq_one_letter_code
_entity_poly.pdbx_strand_id
1 'polypeptide(L)'
;GLAILNLYPEILGMSFFSDGDFFFVPMFSDIFLKFVPWINAIFLIEIVLDIYLLRKAIWTIGTRIVNIILSVASLTLAVVFIRTTDIIGFTAESFANSPFNPEQAEKFITIANVAFSISLIVVIIIVSIELIKAVIGLVRSLNKK
;
A
#
# COMPACT_ATOMS: atom_id res chain seq x y z
N GLY A 1 -3.62 -8.58 2.06
CA GLY A 1 -3.11 -7.35 2.68
C GLY A 1 -2.80 -7.58 4.14
N LEU A 2 -3.78 -7.39 5.03
CA LEU A 2 -3.63 -7.46 6.49
C LEU A 2 -2.83 -8.68 7.00
N ALA A 3 -3.22 -9.90 6.66
CA ALA A 3 -2.52 -11.10 7.14
C ALA A 3 -1.07 -11.19 6.64
N ILE A 4 -0.82 -10.85 5.37
CA ILE A 4 0.52 -10.93 4.75
C ILE A 4 1.46 -9.91 5.39
N LEU A 5 1.01 -8.66 5.54
CA LEU A 5 1.83 -7.56 6.07
C LEU A 5 2.17 -7.72 7.57
N ASN A 6 1.37 -8.47 8.34
CA ASN A 6 1.60 -8.65 9.78
C ASN A 6 2.21 -10.00 10.15
N LEU A 7 1.82 -11.07 9.45
CA LEU A 7 2.18 -12.44 9.84
C LEU A 7 3.30 -13.02 8.98
N TYR A 8 3.47 -12.50 7.76
CA TYR A 8 4.43 -13.03 6.80
C TYR A 8 5.16 -11.94 5.98
N PRO A 9 5.76 -10.92 6.61
CA PRO A 9 6.54 -9.90 5.89
C PRO A 9 7.71 -10.53 5.11
N GLU A 10 8.24 -11.66 5.56
CA GLU A 10 9.29 -12.45 4.91
C GLU A 10 8.86 -13.09 3.57
N ILE A 11 7.60 -13.01 3.18
CA ILE A 11 7.15 -13.39 1.82
C ILE A 11 7.31 -12.21 0.85
N LEU A 12 7.37 -10.97 1.37
CA LEU A 12 7.46 -9.75 0.57
C LEU A 12 8.93 -9.43 0.28
N GLY A 13 9.50 -10.17 -0.65
CA GLY A 13 10.91 -10.04 -1.03
C GLY A 13 11.28 -10.99 -2.15
N MET A 14 12.58 -11.17 -2.34
CA MET A 14 13.12 -12.17 -3.24
C MET A 14 13.84 -13.23 -2.43
N SER A 15 13.41 -14.48 -2.62
CA SER A 15 14.10 -15.66 -2.10
C SER A 15 14.87 -16.32 -3.23
N PHE A 16 16.10 -16.70 -2.97
CA PHE A 16 16.93 -17.42 -3.93
C PHE A 16 17.78 -18.46 -3.21
N PHE A 17 18.11 -19.52 -3.96
CA PHE A 17 18.94 -20.62 -3.50
C PHE A 17 20.22 -20.62 -4.34
N SER A 18 21.37 -20.52 -3.67
CA SER A 18 22.69 -20.56 -4.31
C SER A 18 23.67 -21.27 -3.41
N ASP A 19 24.52 -22.12 -3.99
CA ASP A 19 25.62 -22.81 -3.29
C ASP A 19 25.22 -23.59 -2.01
N GLY A 20 23.98 -24.07 -1.95
CA GLY A 20 23.47 -24.81 -0.78
C GLY A 20 22.77 -23.93 0.27
N ASP A 21 22.81 -22.61 0.12
CA ASP A 21 22.25 -21.65 1.05
C ASP A 21 21.01 -20.95 0.49
N PHE A 22 20.04 -20.70 1.39
CA PHE A 22 18.87 -19.86 1.11
C PHE A 22 19.16 -18.43 1.54
N PHE A 23 18.96 -17.51 0.61
CA PHE A 23 19.11 -16.09 0.84
C PHE A 23 17.77 -15.39 0.60
N PHE A 24 17.44 -14.46 1.49
CA PHE A 24 16.23 -13.66 1.39
C PHE A 24 16.58 -12.17 1.41
N VAL A 25 16.06 -11.45 0.43
CA VAL A 25 16.19 -9.99 0.34
C VAL A 25 14.80 -9.39 0.53
N PRO A 26 14.56 -8.66 1.63
CA PRO A 26 13.28 -8.00 1.86
C PRO A 26 13.01 -6.90 0.81
N MET A 27 11.79 -6.87 0.26
CA MET A 27 11.38 -5.82 -0.70
C MET A 27 11.23 -4.46 -0.03
N PHE A 28 10.81 -4.45 1.23
CA PHE A 28 10.53 -3.24 2.00
C PHE A 28 11.54 -3.09 3.14
N SER A 29 11.88 -1.85 3.46
CA SER A 29 12.76 -1.54 4.58
C SER A 29 11.99 -1.48 5.91
N ASP A 30 12.73 -1.36 7.02
CA ASP A 30 12.16 -1.09 8.34
C ASP A 30 11.34 0.22 8.39
N ILE A 31 11.61 1.16 7.48
CA ILE A 31 10.85 2.41 7.39
C ILE A 31 9.43 2.11 6.94
N PHE A 32 9.24 1.23 5.95
CA PHE A 32 7.92 0.81 5.50
C PHE A 32 7.10 0.16 6.64
N LEU A 33 7.74 -0.65 7.48
CA LEU A 33 7.08 -1.35 8.59
C LEU A 33 6.44 -0.38 9.60
N LYS A 34 6.98 0.84 9.75
CA LYS A 34 6.37 1.90 10.59
C LYS A 34 4.99 2.34 10.09
N PHE A 35 4.71 2.12 8.80
CA PHE A 35 3.44 2.48 8.17
C PHE A 35 2.43 1.33 8.14
N VAL A 36 2.86 0.10 8.36
CA VAL A 36 1.98 -1.09 8.39
C VAL A 36 0.79 -0.91 9.36
N PRO A 37 0.94 -0.38 10.59
CA PRO A 37 -0.20 -0.13 11.46
C PRO A 37 -1.27 0.78 10.84
N TRP A 38 -0.84 1.81 10.09
CA TRP A 38 -1.74 2.74 9.41
C TRP A 38 -2.45 2.10 8.21
N ILE A 39 -1.71 1.34 7.39
CA ILE A 39 -2.28 0.52 6.31
C ILE A 39 -3.35 -0.40 6.90
N ASN A 40 -3.04 -1.05 8.02
CA ASN A 40 -3.95 -2.00 8.64
C ASN A 40 -5.21 -1.34 9.19
N ALA A 41 -5.07 -0.18 9.82
CA ALA A 41 -6.21 0.58 10.34
C ALA A 41 -7.16 0.98 9.20
N ILE A 42 -6.61 1.52 8.10
CA ILE A 42 -7.38 1.89 6.92
C ILE A 42 -8.12 0.67 6.36
N PHE A 43 -7.40 -0.42 6.06
CA PHE A 43 -8.00 -1.64 5.53
C PHE A 43 -9.06 -2.24 6.45
N LEU A 44 -8.84 -2.24 7.75
CA LEU A 44 -9.81 -2.79 8.70
C LEU A 44 -11.10 -1.97 8.68
N ILE A 45 -11.00 -0.64 8.69
CA ILE A 45 -12.18 0.24 8.67
C ILE A 45 -12.89 0.15 7.31
N GLU A 46 -12.16 0.07 6.20
CA GLU A 46 -12.72 -0.18 4.86
C GLU A 46 -13.50 -1.49 4.83
N ILE A 47 -12.91 -2.60 5.31
CA ILE A 47 -13.59 -3.90 5.38
C ILE A 47 -14.87 -3.81 6.23
N VAL A 48 -14.83 -3.14 7.38
CA VAL A 48 -16.01 -2.95 8.24
C VAL A 48 -17.10 -2.14 7.53
N LEU A 49 -16.71 -1.06 6.84
CA LEU A 49 -17.63 -0.23 6.05
C LEU A 49 -18.25 -1.04 4.91
N ASP A 50 -17.46 -1.82 4.17
CA ASP A 50 -17.92 -2.65 3.06
C ASP A 50 -18.89 -3.72 3.53
N ILE A 51 -18.59 -4.41 4.64
CA ILE A 51 -19.51 -5.38 5.26
C ILE A 51 -20.83 -4.70 5.66
N TYR A 52 -20.77 -3.50 6.25
CA TYR A 52 -21.96 -2.75 6.61
C TYR A 52 -22.81 -2.41 5.39
N LEU A 53 -22.18 -1.91 4.31
CA LEU A 53 -22.84 -1.54 3.07
C LEU A 53 -23.42 -2.75 2.33
N LEU A 54 -22.72 -3.89 2.33
CA LEU A 54 -23.24 -5.15 1.76
C LEU A 54 -24.51 -5.62 2.48
N ARG A 55 -24.60 -5.42 3.80
CA ARG A 55 -25.77 -5.81 4.59
C ARG A 55 -26.95 -4.85 4.45
N LYS A 56 -26.68 -3.54 4.51
CA LYS A 56 -27.74 -2.51 4.51
C LYS A 56 -28.11 -2.02 3.12
N ALA A 57 -27.27 -2.25 2.12
CA ALA A 57 -27.42 -1.83 0.72
C ALA A 57 -27.71 -0.33 0.52
N ILE A 58 -27.45 0.50 1.53
CA ILE A 58 -27.81 1.92 1.53
C ILE A 58 -26.61 2.75 1.99
N TRP A 59 -26.28 3.76 1.19
CA TRP A 59 -25.33 4.80 1.56
C TRP A 59 -26.01 5.88 2.39
N THR A 60 -25.78 5.86 3.69
CA THR A 60 -26.16 6.93 4.62
C THR A 60 -25.15 8.08 4.60
N ILE A 61 -25.54 9.24 5.14
CA ILE A 61 -24.62 10.38 5.33
C ILE A 61 -23.38 9.96 6.13
N GLY A 62 -23.56 9.19 7.23
CA GLY A 62 -22.45 8.71 8.06
C GLY A 62 -21.48 7.82 7.30
N THR A 63 -21.97 6.81 6.59
CA THR A 63 -21.12 5.92 5.78
C THR A 63 -20.38 6.66 4.66
N ARG A 64 -20.98 7.73 4.11
CA ARG A 64 -20.31 8.57 3.10
C ARG A 64 -19.18 9.39 3.71
N ILE A 65 -19.38 9.95 4.90
CA ILE A 65 -18.33 10.68 5.63
C ILE A 65 -17.18 9.74 5.97
N VAL A 66 -17.46 8.54 6.48
CA VAL A 66 -16.42 7.54 6.76
C VAL A 66 -15.63 7.21 5.49
N ASN A 67 -16.31 6.99 4.37
CA ASN A 67 -15.63 6.75 3.09
C ASN A 67 -14.72 7.90 2.66
N ILE A 68 -15.15 9.15 2.83
CA ILE A 68 -14.32 10.33 2.54
C ILE A 68 -13.08 10.34 3.44
N ILE A 69 -13.23 10.09 4.74
CA ILE A 69 -12.11 10.05 5.69
C ILE A 69 -11.11 8.96 5.28
N LEU A 70 -11.59 7.78 4.90
CA LEU A 70 -10.75 6.68 4.43
C LEU A 70 -10.00 7.06 3.15
N SER A 71 -10.69 7.61 2.14
CA SER A 71 -10.02 8.05 0.92
C SER A 71 -8.96 9.13 1.18
N VAL A 72 -9.22 10.07 2.10
CA VAL A 72 -8.23 11.09 2.49
C VAL A 72 -7.03 10.46 3.21
N ALA A 73 -7.27 9.50 4.13
CA ALA A 73 -6.21 8.79 4.83
C ALA A 73 -5.33 7.98 3.87
N SER A 74 -5.95 7.22 2.96
CA SER A 74 -5.26 6.44 1.91
C SER A 74 -4.44 7.33 0.99
N LEU A 75 -4.99 8.47 0.56
CA LEU A 75 -4.27 9.44 -0.28
C LEU A 75 -3.08 10.05 0.47
N THR A 76 -3.28 10.42 1.74
CA THR A 76 -2.23 10.96 2.59
C THR A 76 -1.09 9.96 2.72
N LEU A 77 -1.40 8.68 2.96
CA LEU A 77 -0.40 7.63 3.08
C LEU A 77 0.37 7.41 1.77
N ALA A 78 -0.31 7.39 0.62
CA ALA A 78 0.33 7.28 -0.68
C ALA A 78 1.27 8.46 -0.97
N VAL A 79 0.85 9.69 -0.65
CA VAL A 79 1.71 10.89 -0.81
C VAL A 79 2.92 10.82 0.13
N VAL A 80 2.74 10.35 1.36
CA VAL A 80 3.85 10.15 2.30
C VAL A 80 4.85 9.12 1.76
N PHE A 81 4.39 8.02 1.15
CA PHE A 81 5.28 7.02 0.55
C PHE A 81 6.11 7.58 -0.61
N ILE A 82 5.54 8.45 -1.44
CA ILE A 82 6.31 9.12 -2.51
C ILE A 82 7.43 10.00 -1.94
N ARG A 83 7.17 10.64 -0.78
CA ARG A 83 8.12 11.58 -0.16
C ARG A 83 9.13 10.92 0.77
N THR A 84 8.85 9.71 1.22
CA THR A 84 9.71 8.98 2.15
C THR A 84 10.78 8.26 1.35
N THR A 85 12.05 8.57 1.61
CA THR A 85 13.17 7.83 1.01
C THR A 85 13.26 6.44 1.64
N ASP A 86 13.89 5.52 0.91
CA ASP A 86 14.27 4.20 1.44
C ASP A 86 13.07 3.36 1.92
N ILE A 87 11.88 3.53 1.34
CA ILE A 87 10.73 2.63 1.56
C ILE A 87 11.02 1.23 0.99
N ILE A 88 11.69 1.18 -0.16
CA ILE A 88 12.12 -0.05 -0.82
C ILE A 88 13.44 -0.50 -0.19
N GLY A 89 13.46 -1.75 0.29
CA GLY A 89 14.61 -2.40 0.94
C GLY A 89 15.65 -2.96 -0.04
N PHE A 90 15.35 -2.99 -1.34
CA PHE A 90 16.30 -3.39 -2.37
C PHE A 90 17.37 -2.30 -2.57
N THR A 91 18.55 -2.56 -2.03
CA THR A 91 19.76 -1.74 -2.14
C THR A 91 20.95 -2.59 -2.56
N ALA A 92 22.05 -1.98 -3.03
CA ALA A 92 23.26 -2.73 -3.38
C ALA A 92 23.77 -3.60 -2.21
N GLU A 93 23.67 -3.09 -0.98
CA GLU A 93 24.05 -3.81 0.24
C GLU A 93 23.13 -5.02 0.50
N SER A 94 21.82 -4.87 0.27
CA SER A 94 20.86 -5.97 0.44
C SER A 94 21.14 -7.16 -0.50
N PHE A 95 21.83 -6.93 -1.62
CA PHE A 95 22.25 -7.95 -2.58
C PHE A 95 23.72 -8.39 -2.41
N ALA A 96 24.46 -7.88 -1.43
CA ALA A 96 25.90 -8.11 -1.31
C ALA A 96 26.28 -9.60 -1.20
N ASN A 97 25.41 -10.40 -0.57
CA ASN A 97 25.58 -11.85 -0.41
C ASN A 97 24.68 -12.66 -1.37
N SER A 98 24.12 -12.01 -2.39
CA SER A 98 23.25 -12.66 -3.37
C SER A 98 24.05 -13.31 -4.50
N PRO A 99 23.47 -14.27 -5.24
CA PRO A 99 24.12 -14.87 -6.41
C PRO A 99 24.17 -13.92 -7.62
N PHE A 100 23.59 -12.71 -7.49
CA PHE A 100 23.54 -11.75 -8.57
C PHE A 100 24.81 -10.91 -8.59
N ASN A 101 25.36 -10.71 -9.80
CA ASN A 101 26.42 -9.74 -9.97
C ASN A 101 25.89 -8.29 -9.78
N PRO A 102 26.78 -7.29 -9.59
CA PRO A 102 26.35 -5.92 -9.33
C PRO A 102 25.43 -5.33 -10.42
N GLU A 103 25.66 -5.65 -11.69
CA GLU A 103 24.84 -5.18 -12.81
C GLU A 103 23.41 -5.75 -12.75
N GLN A 104 23.27 -7.03 -12.40
CA GLN A 104 21.96 -7.69 -12.24
C GLN A 104 21.22 -7.13 -11.03
N ALA A 105 21.90 -6.96 -9.90
CA ALA A 105 21.33 -6.37 -8.69
C ALA A 105 20.81 -4.94 -8.95
N GLU A 106 21.59 -4.11 -9.66
CA GLU A 106 21.19 -2.75 -10.03
C GLU A 106 19.91 -2.72 -10.89
N LYS A 107 19.75 -3.68 -11.81
CA LYS A 107 18.51 -3.82 -12.60
C LYS A 107 17.30 -4.13 -11.71
N PHE A 108 17.43 -5.05 -10.74
CA PHE A 108 16.34 -5.35 -9.81
C PHE A 108 15.97 -4.15 -8.95
N ILE A 109 16.97 -3.43 -8.42
CA ILE A 109 16.77 -2.20 -7.64
C ILE A 109 16.01 -1.17 -8.47
N THR A 110 16.42 -0.96 -9.73
CA THR A 110 15.77 -0.01 -10.64
C THR A 110 14.32 -0.41 -10.92
N ILE A 111 14.09 -1.68 -11.29
CA ILE A 111 12.75 -2.18 -11.60
C ILE A 111 11.83 -2.07 -10.38
N ALA A 112 12.30 -2.42 -9.18
CA ALA A 112 11.50 -2.33 -7.98
C ALA A 112 11.11 -0.89 -7.65
N ASN A 113 12.04 0.06 -7.75
CA ASN A 113 11.75 1.48 -7.51
C ASN A 113 10.76 2.05 -8.54
N VAL A 114 10.93 1.71 -9.82
CA VAL A 114 10.00 2.12 -10.89
C VAL A 114 8.63 1.50 -10.68
N ALA A 115 8.55 0.19 -10.45
CA ALA A 115 7.29 -0.53 -10.23
C ALA A 115 6.55 0.02 -9.00
N PHE A 116 7.27 0.25 -7.90
CA PHE A 116 6.70 0.85 -6.69
C PHE A 116 6.14 2.25 -6.97
N SER A 117 6.92 3.10 -7.64
CA SER A 117 6.49 4.47 -8.00
C SER A 117 5.24 4.46 -8.90
N ILE A 118 5.20 3.60 -9.92
CA ILE A 118 4.03 3.43 -10.79
C ILE A 118 2.82 2.96 -9.97
N SER A 119 3.00 2.00 -9.06
CA SER A 119 1.92 1.51 -8.21
C SER A 119 1.32 2.62 -7.35
N LEU A 120 2.14 3.51 -6.78
CA LEU A 120 1.67 4.64 -5.99
C LEU A 120 0.89 5.65 -6.84
N ILE A 121 1.36 5.95 -8.05
CA ILE A 121 0.65 6.85 -8.97
C ILE A 121 -0.74 6.27 -9.30
N VAL A 122 -0.83 4.98 -9.59
CA VAL A 122 -2.10 4.29 -9.86
C VAL A 122 -3.03 4.37 -8.64
N VAL A 123 -2.52 4.07 -7.44
CA VAL A 123 -3.29 4.18 -6.19
C VAL A 123 -3.81 5.60 -5.98
N ILE A 124 -2.98 6.61 -6.17
CA ILE A 124 -3.37 8.02 -6.02
C ILE A 124 -4.51 8.38 -6.98
N ILE A 125 -4.42 7.94 -8.25
CA ILE A 125 -5.46 8.21 -9.24
C ILE A 125 -6.78 7.55 -8.84
N ILE A 126 -6.76 6.27 -8.47
CA ILE A 126 -7.95 5.51 -8.07
C ILE A 126 -8.61 6.15 -6.85
N VAL A 127 -7.83 6.39 -5.78
CA VAL A 127 -8.33 6.96 -4.53
C VAL A 127 -8.84 8.39 -4.73
N SER A 128 -8.20 9.18 -5.60
CA SER A 128 -8.69 10.53 -5.93
C SER A 128 -10.07 10.49 -6.60
N ILE A 129 -10.30 9.54 -7.51
CA ILE A 129 -11.60 9.35 -8.16
C ILE A 129 -12.66 8.94 -7.12
N GLU A 130 -12.32 8.03 -6.22
CA GLU A 130 -13.21 7.59 -5.13
C GLU A 130 -13.57 8.74 -4.19
N LEU A 131 -12.60 9.56 -3.79
CA LEU A 131 -12.82 10.73 -2.96
C LEU A 131 -13.82 11.70 -3.62
N ILE A 132 -13.61 12.02 -4.91
CA ILE A 132 -14.51 12.90 -5.66
C ILE A 132 -15.93 12.32 -5.69
N LYS A 133 -16.07 11.02 -6.03
CA LYS A 133 -17.38 10.34 -6.05
C LYS A 133 -18.06 10.36 -4.69
N ALA A 134 -17.30 10.15 -3.62
CA ALA A 134 -17.81 10.14 -2.25
C ALA A 134 -18.32 11.52 -1.82
N VAL A 135 -17.55 12.58 -2.13
CA VAL A 135 -17.93 13.98 -1.87
C VAL A 135 -19.18 14.36 -2.65
N ILE A 136 -19.24 14.08 -3.96
CA ILE A 136 -20.44 14.36 -4.78
C ILE A 136 -21.65 13.61 -4.23
N GLY A 137 -21.46 12.34 -3.85
CA GLY A 137 -22.50 11.52 -3.26
C GLY A 137 -23.02 12.08 -1.93
N LEU A 138 -22.14 12.63 -1.10
CA LEU A 138 -22.51 13.30 0.15
C LEU A 138 -23.33 14.55 -0.12
N VAL A 139 -22.86 15.46 -0.98
CA VAL A 139 -23.57 16.71 -1.34
C VAL A 139 -24.97 16.40 -1.88
N ARG A 140 -25.10 15.42 -2.78
CA ARG A 140 -26.40 14.99 -3.30
C ARG A 140 -27.35 14.46 -2.22
N SER A 141 -26.82 13.79 -1.20
CA SER A 141 -27.64 13.27 -0.10
C SER A 141 -28.13 14.35 0.85
N LEU A 142 -27.40 15.46 0.97
CA LEU A 142 -27.79 16.62 1.76
C LEU A 142 -28.88 17.43 1.06
N ASN A 143 -28.79 17.60 -0.26
CA ASN A 143 -29.77 18.36 -1.05
C ASN A 143 -31.12 17.64 -1.28
N LYS A 144 -31.24 16.36 -0.89
CA LYS A 144 -32.49 15.58 -0.98
C LYS A 144 -33.31 15.63 0.31
N LYS A 145 -32.81 16.28 1.35
CA LYS A 145 -33.55 16.57 2.58
C LYS A 145 -34.16 17.96 2.50
#